data_AF-A0A8H7IK50-F1
#
_entry.id   AF-A0A8H7IK50-F1
#
_cell.length_a   1.000
_cell.length_b   1.000
_cell.length_c   1.000
_cell.angle_alpha   90.00
_cell.angle_beta   90.00
_cell.angle_gamma   90.00
#
_symmetry.space_group_name_H-M   'P 1'
#
loop_
_entity.id
_entity.type
_entity.pdbx_description
1 polymer ?
#
loop_
_entity_poly.entity_id
_entity_poly.type
_entity_poly.pdbx_seq_one_letter_code
_entity_poly.pdbx_strand_id
1 'polypeptide(L)'
;MQACQPLFGGSMGVAPPVGSKTYNPHTYPLVPESRKDYAENISHMTTTLARKGSIVCFTDGSKWESPEGPKVGAGFVVYHKGVLITELSKGIGPRFEVFDAEMIALAEAASCAVSKASSLGSHHIIFFADNKAALSNITLLSKHPGVKGNERADVLANKGGSEPPLHTYNRSITWCKAEATRTASRTWTQEWSNQPHSRFIADHIRRNPSLSLHPFFKAFPYHRAIHARLNQVIMGHAFLGEYRERFRPDDDPSCPCGAPRQTLDHVLRACPSYDHARLSLRKASGPILNSSLFGTTSGLRALATFINSTDAFQI
;
A
#
# COMPACT_ATOMS: atom_id res chain seq x y z
N MET A 1 -0.70 -2.16 61.66
CA MET A 1 -2.16 -2.28 61.49
C MET A 1 -2.67 -1.06 60.74
N GLN A 2 -2.93 -1.20 59.45
CA GLN A 2 -4.04 -0.55 58.76
C GLN A 2 -4.20 -1.30 57.44
N ALA A 3 -5.27 -2.10 57.36
CA ALA A 3 -5.62 -2.90 56.21
C ALA A 3 -6.38 -2.01 55.21
N CYS A 4 -5.89 -1.96 53.96
CA CYS A 4 -6.68 -1.45 52.83
C CYS A 4 -7.61 -2.56 52.33
N GLN A 5 -8.85 -2.19 52.08
CA GLN A 5 -9.96 -3.06 51.69
C GLN A 5 -9.82 -3.63 50.26
N PRO A 6 -10.45 -4.78 49.98
CA PRO A 6 -10.50 -5.38 48.65
C PRO A 6 -11.47 -4.63 47.72
N LEU A 7 -10.98 -4.25 46.55
CA LEU A 7 -11.82 -3.99 45.38
C LEU A 7 -12.36 -5.34 44.90
N PHE A 8 -13.65 -5.41 44.58
CA PHE A 8 -14.43 -6.61 44.21
C PHE A 8 -15.11 -7.37 45.37
N GLY A 9 -16.10 -6.71 45.97
CA GLY A 9 -17.26 -7.39 46.54
C GLY A 9 -18.32 -7.60 45.46
N GLY A 10 -18.64 -8.86 45.17
CA GLY A 10 -19.73 -9.27 44.28
C GLY A 10 -20.01 -10.76 44.48
N SER A 11 -21.23 -11.07 44.92
CA SER A 11 -21.75 -12.37 45.35
C SER A 11 -21.36 -13.56 44.47
N MET A 12 -21.04 -14.70 45.10
CA MET A 12 -21.06 -16.03 44.47
C MET A 12 -22.47 -16.33 43.93
N GLY A 13 -22.72 -15.95 42.70
CA GLY A 13 -23.86 -16.43 41.91
C GLY A 13 -23.44 -17.67 41.15
N VAL A 14 -24.09 -18.80 41.44
CA VAL A 14 -24.01 -20.00 40.60
C VAL A 14 -24.38 -19.59 39.16
N ALA A 15 -23.48 -19.85 38.21
CA ALA A 15 -23.72 -19.54 36.81
C ALA A 15 -25.04 -20.21 36.34
N PRO A 16 -25.92 -19.50 35.62
CA PRO A 16 -27.12 -20.12 35.08
C PRO A 16 -26.71 -21.21 34.08
N PRO A 17 -27.51 -22.28 33.91
CA PRO A 17 -27.21 -23.32 32.94
C PRO A 17 -27.09 -22.67 31.57
N VAL A 18 -25.91 -22.75 30.98
CA VAL A 18 -25.66 -22.29 29.62
C VAL A 18 -26.51 -23.18 28.71
N GLY A 19 -27.63 -22.63 28.25
CA GLY A 19 -28.47 -23.27 27.25
C GLY A 19 -27.58 -23.73 26.10
N SER A 20 -27.74 -25.00 25.71
CA SER A 20 -26.98 -25.67 24.67
C SER A 20 -27.26 -25.02 23.32
N LYS A 21 -26.68 -23.85 23.05
CA LYS A 21 -26.61 -23.29 21.71
C LYS A 21 -25.48 -24.03 20.99
N THR A 22 -25.87 -24.92 20.09
CA THR A 22 -24.96 -25.58 19.17
C THR A 22 -24.25 -24.52 18.33
N TYR A 23 -22.93 -24.52 18.39
CA TYR A 23 -22.06 -23.61 17.64
C TYR A 23 -22.25 -23.83 16.13
N ASN A 24 -22.73 -22.82 15.41
CA ASN A 24 -22.79 -22.82 13.96
C ASN A 24 -21.75 -21.83 13.38
N PRO A 25 -20.63 -22.32 12.83
CA PRO A 25 -19.53 -21.48 12.31
C PRO A 25 -19.91 -20.59 11.13
N HIS A 26 -21.10 -20.74 10.54
CA HIS A 26 -21.56 -19.97 9.38
C HIS A 26 -22.45 -18.77 9.72
N THR A 27 -22.77 -18.54 11.00
CA THR A 27 -23.78 -17.55 11.42
C THR A 27 -23.24 -16.37 12.23
N TYR A 28 -21.95 -16.35 12.55
CA TYR A 28 -21.36 -15.23 13.30
C TYR A 28 -20.97 -14.08 12.37
N PRO A 29 -21.26 -12.81 12.73
CA PRO A 29 -20.78 -11.66 11.99
C PRO A 29 -19.25 -11.67 11.96
N LEU A 30 -18.69 -11.58 10.75
CA LEU A 30 -17.23 -11.63 10.49
C LEU A 30 -16.48 -10.42 11.06
N VAL A 31 -17.19 -9.38 11.52
CA VAL A 31 -16.64 -8.14 12.06
C VAL A 31 -17.41 -7.79 13.35
N PRO A 32 -16.74 -7.63 14.50
CA PRO A 32 -17.38 -7.20 15.74
C PRO A 32 -17.88 -5.75 15.61
N GLU A 33 -19.14 -5.51 15.98
CA GLU A 33 -19.78 -4.18 15.92
C GLU A 33 -19.40 -3.28 17.12
N SER A 34 -18.91 -3.84 18.22
CA SER A 34 -18.45 -3.10 19.40
C SER A 34 -17.24 -3.73 20.10
N ARG A 35 -16.55 -2.95 20.97
CA ARG A 35 -15.46 -3.45 21.83
C ARG A 35 -15.91 -4.56 22.79
N LYS A 36 -17.19 -4.53 23.20
CA LYS A 36 -17.77 -5.55 24.08
C LYS A 36 -17.96 -6.87 23.33
N ASP A 37 -18.47 -6.81 22.10
CA ASP A 37 -18.63 -7.98 21.23
C ASP A 37 -17.28 -8.60 20.84
N TYR A 38 -16.25 -7.76 20.67
CA TYR A 38 -14.87 -8.23 20.47
C TYR A 38 -14.34 -9.00 21.69
N ALA A 39 -14.52 -8.47 22.91
CA ALA A 39 -14.08 -9.14 24.13
C ALA A 39 -14.83 -10.45 24.41
N GLU A 40 -16.13 -10.49 24.13
CA GLU A 40 -16.96 -11.71 24.23
C GLU A 40 -16.54 -12.76 23.20
N ASN A 41 -16.22 -12.36 21.97
CA ASN A 41 -15.72 -13.26 20.93
C ASN A 41 -14.34 -13.84 21.29
N ILE A 42 -13.40 -12.99 21.76
CA ILE A 42 -12.10 -13.45 22.25
C ILE A 42 -12.28 -14.43 23.41
N SER A 43 -13.13 -14.13 24.39
CA SER A 43 -13.42 -15.03 25.53
C SER A 43 -14.00 -16.38 25.09
N HIS A 44 -14.91 -16.38 24.12
CA HIS A 44 -15.49 -17.60 23.55
C HIS A 44 -14.46 -18.42 22.77
N MET A 45 -13.61 -17.77 21.95
CA MET A 45 -12.51 -18.42 21.25
C MET A 45 -11.50 -19.02 22.22
N THR A 46 -11.05 -18.26 23.23
CA THR A 46 -10.15 -18.73 24.29
C THR A 46 -10.71 -19.97 24.99
N THR A 47 -12.00 -19.95 25.36
CA THR A 47 -12.66 -21.08 26.03
C THR A 47 -12.75 -22.32 25.12
N THR A 48 -13.08 -22.12 23.84
CA THR A 48 -13.21 -23.20 22.85
C THR A 48 -11.87 -23.84 22.53
N LEU A 49 -10.83 -23.02 22.38
CA LEU A 49 -9.47 -23.47 22.07
C LEU A 49 -8.82 -24.16 23.28
N ALA A 50 -9.06 -23.66 24.49
CA ALA A 50 -8.60 -24.29 25.73
C ALA A 50 -9.17 -25.71 25.93
N ARG A 51 -10.42 -25.97 25.50
CA ARG A 51 -11.07 -27.30 25.62
C ARG A 51 -10.40 -28.40 24.80
N LYS A 52 -9.64 -28.06 23.75
CA LYS A 52 -8.94 -29.04 22.90
C LYS A 52 -7.57 -29.46 23.43
N GLY A 53 -7.23 -29.14 24.68
CA GLY A 53 -5.92 -29.44 25.26
C GLY A 53 -4.80 -28.56 24.70
N SER A 54 -5.15 -27.37 24.19
CA SER A 54 -4.17 -26.38 23.73
C SER A 54 -3.65 -25.55 24.90
N ILE A 55 -2.40 -25.13 24.82
CA ILE A 55 -1.81 -24.11 25.70
C ILE A 55 -2.19 -22.75 25.14
N VAL A 56 -2.72 -21.86 25.98
CA VAL A 56 -3.14 -20.52 25.60
C VAL A 56 -2.34 -19.48 26.36
N CYS A 57 -1.63 -18.63 25.63
CA CYS A 57 -0.77 -17.58 26.17
C CYS A 57 -1.38 -16.21 25.88
N PHE A 58 -1.39 -15.33 26.87
CA PHE A 58 -1.65 -13.90 26.68
C PHE A 58 -0.40 -13.13 27.08
N THR A 59 -0.05 -12.13 26.29
CA THR A 59 1.16 -11.34 26.49
C THR A 59 0.84 -9.86 26.32
N ASP A 60 1.46 -9.02 27.13
CA ASP A 60 1.26 -7.58 27.09
C ASP A 60 2.55 -6.87 27.51
N GLY A 61 2.71 -5.63 27.03
CA GLY A 61 3.79 -4.74 27.40
C GLY A 61 3.25 -3.34 27.66
N SER A 62 3.80 -2.67 28.67
CA SER A 62 3.36 -1.33 29.07
C SER A 62 4.52 -0.40 29.29
N LYS A 63 4.29 0.88 29.01
CA LYS A 63 5.20 1.98 29.34
C LYS A 63 4.40 3.13 29.92
N TRP A 64 4.89 3.71 31.00
CA TRP A 64 4.28 4.87 31.63
C TRP A 64 5.35 5.80 32.21
N GLU A 65 5.03 7.08 32.33
CA GLU A 65 5.90 8.06 32.98
C GLU A 65 5.71 8.03 34.49
N SER A 66 6.83 8.09 35.22
CA SER A 66 6.85 8.20 36.68
C SER A 66 7.74 9.36 37.12
N PRO A 67 7.63 9.84 38.37
CA PRO A 67 8.52 10.89 38.89
C PRO A 67 10.01 10.54 38.84
N GLU A 68 10.35 9.25 38.77
CA GLU A 68 11.71 8.71 38.69
C GLU A 68 12.17 8.47 37.23
N GLY A 69 11.33 8.82 36.25
CA GLY A 69 11.53 8.57 34.82
C GLY A 69 10.60 7.49 34.24
N PRO A 70 10.79 7.13 32.96
CA PRO A 70 9.94 6.17 32.28
C PRO A 70 10.08 4.77 32.88
N LYS A 71 8.96 4.09 33.10
CA LYS A 71 8.91 2.70 33.56
C LYS A 71 8.31 1.83 32.46
N VAL A 72 8.90 0.65 32.26
CA VAL A 72 8.53 -0.29 31.20
C VAL A 72 8.40 -1.68 31.80
N GLY A 73 7.27 -2.33 31.56
CA GLY A 73 6.93 -3.64 32.11
C GLY A 73 6.48 -4.61 31.02
N ALA A 74 6.93 -5.85 31.13
CA ALA A 74 6.50 -6.98 30.30
C ALA A 74 5.71 -7.97 31.18
N GLY A 75 4.63 -8.54 30.64
CA GLY A 75 3.81 -9.50 31.36
C GLY A 75 3.23 -10.58 30.47
N PHE A 76 3.09 -11.79 31.01
CA PHE A 76 2.38 -12.85 30.32
C PHE A 76 1.65 -13.80 31.28
N VAL A 77 0.64 -14.47 30.76
CA VAL A 77 -0.10 -15.54 31.44
C VAL A 77 -0.28 -16.73 30.51
N VAL A 78 -0.18 -17.94 31.04
CA VAL A 78 -0.29 -19.20 30.31
C VAL A 78 -1.38 -20.05 30.95
N TYR A 79 -2.33 -20.51 30.13
CA TYR A 79 -3.42 -21.39 30.52
C TYR A 79 -3.34 -22.74 29.81
N HIS A 80 -3.83 -23.79 30.43
CA HIS A 80 -4.09 -25.08 29.79
C HIS A 80 -5.41 -25.65 30.31
N LYS A 81 -6.32 -26.03 29.41
CA LYS A 81 -7.67 -26.51 29.75
C LYS A 81 -8.44 -25.55 30.68
N GLY A 82 -8.22 -24.24 30.51
CA GLY A 82 -8.84 -23.19 31.31
C GLY A 82 -8.23 -22.98 32.70
N VAL A 83 -7.18 -23.73 33.06
CA VAL A 83 -6.46 -23.58 34.33
C VAL A 83 -5.21 -22.73 34.11
N LEU A 84 -4.97 -21.76 35.00
CA LEU A 84 -3.74 -20.95 34.99
C LEU A 84 -2.54 -21.84 35.34
N ILE A 85 -1.54 -21.83 34.48
CA ILE A 85 -0.33 -22.66 34.58
C ILE A 85 0.87 -21.85 35.05
N THR A 86 1.01 -20.61 34.56
CA THR A 86 2.06 -19.67 34.95
C THR A 86 1.60 -18.25 34.61
N GLU A 87 2.03 -17.31 35.44
CA GLU A 87 2.02 -15.88 35.15
C GLU A 87 3.37 -15.26 35.49
N LEU A 88 3.71 -14.17 34.82
CA LEU A 88 4.91 -13.40 35.09
C LEU A 88 4.65 -11.92 34.84
N SER A 89 5.23 -11.08 35.69
CA SER A 89 5.31 -9.63 35.52
C SER A 89 6.74 -9.19 35.84
N LYS A 90 7.34 -8.39 34.96
CA LYS A 90 8.76 -7.99 35.07
C LYS A 90 8.98 -6.58 34.56
N GLY A 91 9.67 -5.78 35.35
CA GLY A 91 10.22 -4.49 34.91
C GLY A 91 11.48 -4.72 34.06
N ILE A 92 11.55 -4.12 32.88
CA ILE A 92 12.70 -4.27 31.96
C ILE A 92 13.61 -3.04 31.92
N GLY A 93 13.20 -1.95 32.57
CA GLY A 93 14.00 -0.75 32.78
C GLY A 93 13.63 0.42 31.87
N PRO A 94 14.14 1.63 32.16
CA PRO A 94 13.67 2.89 31.57
C PRO A 94 14.12 3.13 30.12
N ARG A 95 15.07 2.34 29.61
CA ARG A 95 15.69 2.52 28.28
C ARG A 95 15.05 1.66 27.19
N PHE A 96 13.87 1.11 27.45
CA PHE A 96 13.15 0.24 26.54
C PHE A 96 11.85 0.89 26.07
N GLU A 97 11.33 0.44 24.94
CA GLU A 97 10.02 0.84 24.42
C GLU A 97 8.97 -0.23 24.70
N VAL A 98 7.68 0.13 24.59
CA VAL A 98 6.55 -0.81 24.72
C VAL A 98 6.74 -2.03 23.82
N PHE A 99 7.25 -1.79 22.61
CA PHE A 99 7.57 -2.83 21.64
C PHE A 99 8.58 -3.87 22.18
N ASP A 100 9.63 -3.43 22.88
CA ASP A 100 10.63 -4.34 23.46
C ASP A 100 10.00 -5.19 24.57
N ALA A 101 9.10 -4.60 25.35
CA ALA A 101 8.39 -5.28 26.43
C ALA A 101 7.47 -6.38 25.90
N GLU A 102 6.70 -6.12 24.85
CA GLU A 102 5.83 -7.12 24.24
C GLU A 102 6.64 -8.25 23.58
N MET A 103 7.78 -7.94 22.96
CA MET A 103 8.69 -8.94 22.40
C MET A 103 9.27 -9.86 23.48
N ILE A 104 9.68 -9.30 24.62
CA ILE A 104 10.17 -10.07 25.78
C ILE A 104 9.04 -10.92 26.37
N ALA A 105 7.84 -10.35 26.55
CA ALA A 105 6.68 -11.09 27.05
C ALA A 105 6.34 -12.29 26.14
N LEU A 106 6.35 -12.10 24.82
CA LEU A 106 6.14 -13.16 23.83
C LEU A 106 7.21 -14.24 23.87
N ALA A 107 8.50 -13.87 23.91
CA ALA A 107 9.60 -14.82 23.94
C ALA A 107 9.62 -15.67 25.22
N GLU A 108 9.38 -15.04 26.38
CA GLU A 108 9.32 -15.73 27.66
C GLU A 108 8.07 -16.64 27.75
N ALA A 109 6.90 -16.16 27.29
CA ALA A 109 5.69 -16.97 27.21
C ALA A 109 5.85 -18.18 26.30
N ALA A 110 6.55 -18.03 25.16
CA ALA A 110 6.82 -19.14 24.24
C ALA A 110 7.76 -20.18 24.82
N SER A 111 8.85 -19.74 25.47
CA SER A 111 9.77 -20.65 26.16
C SER A 111 9.06 -21.42 27.27
N CYS A 112 8.23 -20.74 28.06
CA CYS A 112 7.40 -21.37 29.09
C CYS A 112 6.39 -22.37 28.49
N ALA A 113 5.68 -21.99 27.43
CA ALA A 113 4.69 -22.86 26.81
C ALA A 113 5.32 -24.13 26.22
N VAL A 114 6.45 -24.00 25.51
CA VAL A 114 7.17 -25.13 24.90
C VAL A 114 7.72 -26.09 25.97
N SER A 115 8.34 -25.56 27.03
CA SER A 115 8.86 -26.40 28.12
C SER A 115 7.75 -27.20 28.84
N LYS A 116 6.52 -26.69 28.86
CA LYS A 116 5.36 -27.36 29.47
C LYS A 116 4.53 -28.18 28.48
N ALA A 117 4.74 -28.04 27.16
CA ALA A 117 3.94 -28.72 26.15
C ALA A 117 3.97 -30.25 26.27
N SER A 118 5.17 -30.82 26.45
CA SER A 118 5.35 -32.27 26.55
C SER A 118 4.70 -32.85 27.82
N SER A 119 4.82 -32.18 28.97
CA SER A 119 4.24 -32.67 30.23
C SER A 119 2.73 -32.48 30.30
N LEU A 120 2.19 -31.50 29.57
CA LEU A 120 0.76 -31.23 29.48
C LEU A 120 0.06 -32.03 28.37
N GLY A 121 0.83 -32.74 27.52
CA GLY A 121 0.31 -33.49 26.38
C GLY A 121 -0.32 -32.60 25.31
N SER A 122 0.19 -31.37 25.16
CA SER A 122 -0.38 -30.37 24.27
C SER A 122 0.46 -30.22 23.00
N HIS A 123 -0.17 -30.39 21.83
CA HIS A 123 0.48 -30.21 20.52
C HIS A 123 0.18 -28.84 19.88
N HIS A 124 -0.63 -28.02 20.55
CA HIS A 124 -1.06 -26.72 20.05
C HIS A 124 -0.79 -25.65 21.11
N ILE A 125 -0.08 -24.59 20.70
CA ILE A 125 0.19 -23.40 21.52
C ILE A 125 -0.37 -22.20 20.77
N ILE A 126 -1.18 -21.39 21.46
CA ILE A 126 -1.93 -20.28 20.88
C ILE A 126 -1.57 -19.01 21.64
N PHE A 127 -1.18 -17.96 20.92
CA PHE A 127 -0.84 -16.66 21.50
C PHE A 127 -1.91 -15.62 21.18
N PHE A 128 -2.31 -14.87 22.19
CA PHE A 128 -3.05 -13.63 22.09
C PHE A 128 -2.10 -12.48 22.45
N ALA A 129 -1.83 -11.62 21.47
CA ALA A 129 -1.00 -10.43 21.63
C ALA A 129 -1.60 -9.30 20.79
N ASP A 130 -1.51 -8.09 21.30
CA ASP A 130 -2.07 -6.87 20.72
C ASP A 130 -1.11 -6.18 19.75
N ASN A 131 0.21 -6.39 19.89
CA ASN A 131 1.17 -5.84 18.95
C ASN A 131 1.39 -6.73 17.71
N LYS A 132 0.68 -6.35 16.65
CA LYS A 132 0.83 -6.90 15.29
C LYS A 132 2.27 -6.79 14.75
N ALA A 133 3.03 -5.75 15.08
CA ALA A 133 4.43 -5.61 14.69
C ALA A 133 5.35 -6.57 15.46
N ALA A 134 5.10 -6.81 16.75
CA ALA A 134 5.83 -7.80 17.54
C ALA A 134 5.60 -9.22 16.98
N LEU A 135 4.34 -9.60 16.73
CA LEU A 135 3.99 -10.86 16.07
C LEU A 135 4.61 -11.00 14.67
N SER A 136 4.55 -9.93 13.87
CA SER A 136 5.16 -9.93 12.53
C SER A 136 6.67 -10.14 12.61
N ASN A 137 7.37 -9.49 13.55
CA ASN A 137 8.83 -9.62 13.70
C ASN A 137 9.29 -10.95 14.30
N ILE A 138 8.49 -11.62 15.14
CA ILE A 138 8.77 -13.01 15.57
C ILE A 138 8.77 -13.97 14.36
N THR A 139 7.90 -13.72 13.37
CA THR A 139 7.80 -14.53 12.15
C THR A 139 8.66 -14.04 10.98
N LEU A 140 9.14 -12.79 11.03
CA LEU A 140 9.97 -12.16 9.99
C LEU A 140 11.40 -11.99 10.50
N LEU A 141 12.20 -13.06 10.36
CA LEU A 141 13.67 -13.02 10.53
C LEU A 141 14.39 -12.23 9.41
N SER A 142 13.64 -11.67 8.46
CA SER A 142 14.14 -11.16 7.17
C SER A 142 14.94 -9.85 7.23
N LYS A 143 15.30 -9.34 8.41
CA LYS A 143 16.05 -8.07 8.55
C LYS A 143 17.24 -8.09 9.53
N HIS A 144 17.65 -9.24 10.06
CA HIS A 144 18.81 -9.32 10.96
C HIS A 144 19.92 -10.24 10.40
N PRO A 145 20.99 -9.68 9.83
CA PRO A 145 22.23 -10.42 9.58
C PRO A 145 22.77 -10.99 10.91
N GLY A 146 23.14 -12.28 10.96
CA GLY A 146 23.79 -12.89 12.13
C GLY A 146 22.99 -13.95 12.90
N VAL A 147 21.71 -14.19 12.56
CA VAL A 147 20.95 -15.30 13.18
C VAL A 147 21.26 -16.59 12.44
N LYS A 148 22.20 -17.40 12.99
CA LYS A 148 22.68 -18.68 12.40
C LYS A 148 21.57 -19.60 11.88
N GLY A 149 20.42 -19.63 12.55
CA GLY A 149 19.25 -20.42 12.13
C GLY A 149 18.59 -19.88 10.84
N ASN A 150 18.45 -18.56 10.73
CA ASN A 150 17.90 -17.91 9.54
C ASN A 150 18.87 -18.00 8.35
N GLU A 151 20.17 -17.81 8.60
CA GLU A 151 21.21 -17.97 7.58
C GLU A 151 21.23 -19.41 7.03
N ARG A 152 21.11 -20.41 7.91
CA ARG A 152 21.00 -21.81 7.48
C ARG A 152 19.70 -22.08 6.71
N ALA A 153 18.58 -21.50 7.13
CA ALA A 153 17.31 -21.62 6.41
C ALA A 153 17.37 -20.96 5.02
N ASP A 154 18.02 -19.81 4.89
CA ASP A 154 18.25 -19.12 3.61
C ASP A 154 19.15 -19.94 2.67
N VAL A 155 20.27 -20.49 3.19
CA VAL A 155 21.13 -21.41 2.42
C VAL A 155 20.36 -22.64 1.92
N LEU A 156 19.48 -23.22 2.75
CA LEU A 156 18.66 -24.37 2.36
C LEU A 156 17.56 -24.00 1.36
N ALA A 157 16.92 -22.83 1.52
CA ALA A 157 15.93 -22.33 0.56
C ALA A 157 16.57 -22.05 -0.81
N ASN A 158 17.76 -21.45 -0.83
CA ASN A 158 18.52 -21.20 -2.05
C ASN A 158 18.92 -22.51 -2.77
N LYS A 159 19.35 -23.53 -2.02
CA LYS A 159 19.58 -24.88 -2.58
C LYS A 159 18.29 -25.49 -3.13
N GLY A 160 17.19 -25.40 -2.39
CA GLY A 160 15.87 -25.88 -2.82
C GLY A 160 15.35 -25.21 -4.09
N GLY A 161 15.74 -23.96 -4.37
CA GLY A 161 15.42 -23.28 -5.63
C GLY A 161 16.06 -23.90 -6.87
N SER A 162 17.06 -24.78 -6.71
CA SER A 162 17.70 -25.53 -7.80
C SER A 162 17.15 -26.96 -7.96
N GLU A 163 16.28 -27.39 -7.06
CA GLU A 163 15.64 -28.70 -7.12
C GLU A 163 14.41 -28.67 -8.05
N PRO A 164 14.01 -29.80 -8.65
CA PRO A 164 12.81 -29.86 -9.45
C PRO A 164 11.57 -29.50 -8.60
N PRO A 165 10.68 -28.63 -9.12
CA PRO A 165 9.53 -28.15 -8.36
C PRO A 165 8.56 -29.28 -8.02
N LEU A 166 8.01 -29.27 -6.80
CA LEU A 166 6.99 -30.21 -6.37
C LEU A 166 5.73 -30.07 -7.25
N HIS A 167 5.19 -31.20 -7.71
CA HIS A 167 4.13 -31.28 -8.73
C HIS A 167 2.78 -30.64 -8.32
N THR A 168 2.59 -30.27 -7.05
CA THR A 168 1.28 -29.88 -6.50
C THR A 168 0.92 -28.41 -6.71
N TYR A 169 1.89 -27.51 -6.92
CA TYR A 169 1.62 -26.08 -7.10
C TYR A 169 2.60 -25.45 -8.10
N ASN A 170 2.18 -25.26 -9.35
CA ASN A 170 3.06 -24.74 -10.41
C ASN A 170 2.90 -23.23 -10.67
N ARG A 171 1.86 -22.56 -10.16
CA ARG A 171 1.65 -21.10 -10.28
C ARG A 171 0.86 -20.55 -9.10
N SER A 172 1.32 -19.43 -8.54
CA SER A 172 0.52 -18.65 -7.58
C SER A 172 -0.28 -17.56 -8.30
N ILE A 173 -1.36 -17.08 -7.68
CA ILE A 173 -2.13 -15.91 -8.20
C ILE A 173 -1.22 -14.70 -8.36
N THR A 174 -0.29 -14.49 -7.43
CA THR A 174 0.71 -13.41 -7.49
C THR A 174 1.58 -13.54 -8.73
N TRP A 175 2.08 -14.75 -9.01
CA TRP A 175 2.86 -15.01 -10.23
C TRP A 175 2.04 -14.76 -11.48
N CYS A 176 0.80 -15.26 -11.56
CA CYS A 176 -0.07 -15.05 -12.72
C CYS A 176 -0.35 -13.55 -12.98
N LYS A 177 -0.60 -12.76 -11.94
CA LYS A 177 -0.79 -11.30 -12.07
C LYS A 177 0.48 -10.58 -12.52
N ALA A 178 1.62 -10.93 -11.93
CA ALA A 178 2.91 -10.36 -12.31
C ALA A 178 3.24 -10.71 -13.76
N GLU A 179 3.03 -11.96 -14.16
CA GLU A 179 3.29 -12.45 -15.51
C GLU A 179 2.36 -11.81 -16.55
N ALA A 180 1.07 -11.65 -16.22
CA ALA A 180 0.13 -10.93 -17.07
C ALA A 180 0.55 -9.46 -17.27
N THR A 181 0.94 -8.79 -16.18
CA THR A 181 1.41 -7.39 -16.23
C THR A 181 2.70 -7.25 -17.05
N ARG A 182 3.65 -8.17 -16.86
CA ARG A 182 4.92 -8.22 -17.58
C ARG A 182 4.70 -8.47 -19.07
N THR A 183 3.81 -9.41 -19.40
CA THR A 183 3.44 -9.73 -20.78
C THR A 183 2.77 -8.54 -21.44
N ALA A 184 1.74 -7.96 -20.82
CA ALA A 184 1.04 -6.79 -21.35
C ALA A 184 2.00 -5.60 -21.58
N SER A 185 2.87 -5.30 -20.62
CA SER A 185 3.85 -4.21 -20.74
C SER A 185 4.83 -4.44 -21.91
N ARG A 186 5.33 -5.67 -22.06
CA ARG A 186 6.27 -6.04 -23.12
C ARG A 186 5.61 -6.01 -24.49
N THR A 187 4.44 -6.62 -24.64
CA THR A 187 3.69 -6.62 -25.90
C THR A 187 3.35 -5.19 -26.30
N TRP A 188 2.87 -4.36 -25.37
CA TRP A 188 2.53 -2.96 -25.63
C TRP A 188 3.71 -2.12 -26.07
N THR A 189 4.88 -2.32 -25.43
CA THR A 189 6.12 -1.63 -25.81
C THR A 189 6.59 -2.06 -27.21
N GLN A 190 6.50 -3.36 -27.52
CA GLN A 190 6.90 -3.89 -28.81
C GLN A 190 5.97 -3.39 -29.93
N GLU A 191 4.65 -3.47 -29.73
CA GLU A 191 3.66 -2.95 -30.68
C GLU A 191 3.87 -1.46 -30.92
N TRP A 192 3.97 -0.67 -29.85
CA TRP A 192 4.26 0.77 -29.97
C TRP A 192 5.52 1.03 -30.79
N SER A 193 6.61 0.29 -30.54
CA SER A 193 7.88 0.51 -31.25
C SER A 193 7.82 0.12 -32.73
N ASN A 194 6.97 -0.85 -33.08
CA ASN A 194 6.84 -1.36 -34.45
C ASN A 194 5.83 -0.58 -35.31
N GLN A 195 4.97 0.25 -34.71
CA GLN A 195 4.00 1.03 -35.47
C GLN A 195 4.66 2.20 -36.20
N PRO A 196 4.22 2.54 -37.43
CA PRO A 196 4.67 3.74 -38.11
C PRO A 196 4.15 4.98 -37.37
N HIS A 197 5.06 5.74 -36.77
CA HIS A 197 4.74 7.01 -36.13
C HIS A 197 4.88 8.17 -37.12
N SER A 198 3.99 9.16 -37.02
CA SER A 198 4.21 10.42 -37.73
C SER A 198 5.49 11.08 -37.22
N ARG A 199 6.19 11.84 -38.08
CA ARG A 199 7.39 12.58 -37.69
C ARG A 199 7.15 13.45 -36.46
N PHE A 200 5.97 14.07 -36.38
CA PHE A 200 5.56 14.85 -35.22
C PHE A 200 5.53 14.03 -33.92
N ILE A 201 4.92 12.85 -33.95
CA ILE A 201 4.85 11.97 -32.77
C ILE A 201 6.24 11.47 -32.38
N ALA A 202 7.05 11.05 -33.36
CA ALA A 202 8.40 10.56 -33.13
C ALA A 202 9.32 11.61 -32.48
N ASP A 203 9.21 12.87 -32.90
CA ASP A 203 10.06 13.95 -32.39
C ASP A 203 9.70 14.37 -30.94
N HIS A 204 8.43 14.19 -30.55
CA HIS A 204 7.88 14.82 -29.35
C HIS A 204 7.29 13.89 -28.28
N ILE A 205 6.83 12.68 -28.63
CA ILE A 205 6.32 11.68 -27.68
C ILE A 205 7.41 10.62 -27.44
N ARG A 206 8.41 10.97 -26.63
CA ARG A 206 9.55 10.09 -26.31
C ARG A 206 9.30 9.07 -25.19
N ARG A 207 8.10 9.06 -24.62
CA ARG A 207 7.79 8.16 -23.49
C ARG A 207 7.33 6.83 -24.02
N ASN A 208 7.94 5.76 -23.50
CA ASN A 208 7.41 4.42 -23.67
C ASN A 208 5.98 4.36 -23.14
N PRO A 209 5.14 3.55 -23.78
CA PRO A 209 3.75 3.49 -23.42
C PRO A 209 3.62 2.79 -22.06
N SER A 210 2.63 3.20 -21.25
CA SER A 210 2.43 2.68 -19.90
C SER A 210 1.08 2.00 -19.80
N LEU A 211 0.99 0.97 -18.94
CA LEU A 211 -0.28 0.35 -18.57
C LEU A 211 -1.15 1.24 -17.66
N SER A 212 -0.61 2.37 -17.22
CA SER A 212 -1.29 3.33 -16.36
C SER A 212 -1.28 4.72 -16.97
N LEU A 213 -2.36 5.47 -16.75
CA LEU A 213 -2.44 6.86 -17.18
C LEU A 213 -1.43 7.70 -16.40
N HIS A 214 -0.69 8.55 -17.11
CA HIS A 214 0.32 9.42 -16.50
C HIS A 214 -0.32 10.31 -15.41
N PRO A 215 0.33 10.54 -14.26
CA PRO A 215 -0.26 11.25 -13.11
C PRO A 215 -0.85 12.63 -13.46
N PHE A 216 -0.21 13.36 -14.38
CA PHE A 216 -0.72 14.64 -14.88
C PHE A 216 -2.11 14.53 -15.52
N PHE A 217 -2.35 13.52 -16.35
CA PHE A 217 -3.65 13.32 -17.01
C PHE A 217 -4.67 12.72 -16.04
N LYS A 218 -4.22 11.91 -15.06
CA LYS A 218 -5.09 11.36 -14.01
C LYS A 218 -5.63 12.44 -13.08
N ALA A 219 -4.82 13.44 -12.74
CA ALA A 219 -5.16 14.57 -11.88
C ALA A 219 -5.19 15.89 -12.66
N PHE A 220 -5.82 15.90 -13.83
CA PHE A 220 -5.85 17.06 -14.70
C PHE A 220 -6.73 18.18 -14.10
N PRO A 221 -6.21 19.42 -13.94
CA PRO A 221 -6.86 20.44 -13.10
C PRO A 221 -7.93 21.28 -13.83
N TYR A 222 -8.10 21.11 -15.14
CA TYR A 222 -9.00 21.94 -15.95
C TYR A 222 -10.16 21.13 -16.56
N HIS A 223 -11.15 21.84 -17.12
CA HIS A 223 -12.30 21.23 -17.77
C HIS A 223 -11.90 20.29 -18.92
N ARG A 224 -12.73 19.27 -19.19
CA ARG A 224 -12.48 18.24 -20.22
C ARG A 224 -12.17 18.81 -21.61
N ALA A 225 -12.71 19.99 -21.93
CA ALA A 225 -12.45 20.67 -23.21
C ALA A 225 -10.98 21.13 -23.33
N ILE A 226 -10.36 21.56 -22.23
CA ILE A 226 -8.94 21.90 -22.19
C ILE A 226 -8.10 20.64 -22.36
N HIS A 227 -8.50 19.54 -21.70
CA HIS A 227 -7.84 18.25 -21.81
C HIS A 227 -7.86 17.72 -23.25
N ALA A 228 -9.00 17.81 -23.94
CA ALA A 228 -9.14 17.41 -25.33
C ALA A 228 -8.23 18.24 -26.27
N ARG A 229 -8.24 19.57 -26.13
CA ARG A 229 -7.36 20.48 -26.90
C ARG A 229 -5.88 20.17 -26.64
N LEU A 230 -5.51 19.92 -25.40
CA LEU A 230 -4.14 19.55 -25.03
C LEU A 230 -3.72 18.23 -25.72
N ASN A 231 -4.58 17.22 -25.69
CA ASN A 231 -4.29 15.94 -26.36
C ASN A 231 -4.16 16.13 -27.87
N GLN A 232 -5.03 16.93 -28.49
CA GLN A 232 -4.94 17.29 -29.90
C GLN A 232 -3.60 17.96 -30.23
N VAL A 233 -3.15 18.93 -29.44
CA VAL A 233 -1.83 19.57 -29.61
C VAL A 233 -0.69 18.56 -29.51
N ILE A 234 -0.66 17.73 -28.47
CA ILE A 234 0.40 16.75 -28.24
C ILE A 234 0.42 15.66 -29.32
N MET A 235 -0.73 15.34 -29.90
CA MET A 235 -0.85 14.37 -30.99
C MET A 235 -0.63 14.98 -32.37
N GLY A 236 -0.43 16.30 -32.49
CA GLY A 236 -0.28 16.98 -33.80
C GLY A 236 -1.59 17.07 -34.59
N HIS A 237 -2.73 17.07 -33.90
CA HIS A 237 -4.09 17.18 -34.43
C HIS A 237 -4.81 18.44 -33.92
N ALA A 238 -4.04 19.48 -33.58
CA ALA A 238 -4.63 20.75 -33.15
C ALA A 238 -5.35 21.43 -34.32
N PHE A 239 -6.51 22.03 -34.02
CA PHE A 239 -7.28 22.81 -34.99
C PHE A 239 -6.56 24.11 -35.34
N LEU A 240 -5.75 24.05 -36.39
CA LEU A 240 -4.90 25.11 -36.90
C LEU A 240 -5.10 25.23 -38.41
N GLY A 241 -4.71 26.38 -38.99
CA GLY A 241 -4.75 26.58 -40.44
C GLY A 241 -3.98 25.49 -41.20
N GLU A 242 -2.79 25.12 -40.73
CA GLU A 242 -2.01 24.01 -41.34
C GLU A 242 -2.71 22.64 -41.27
N TYR A 243 -3.55 22.43 -40.25
CA TYR A 243 -4.32 21.20 -40.10
C TYR A 243 -5.55 21.22 -41.00
N ARG A 244 -6.27 22.35 -41.06
CA ARG A 244 -7.46 22.53 -41.92
C ARG A 244 -7.10 22.34 -43.39
N GLU A 245 -6.06 23.01 -43.87
CA GLU A 245 -5.57 22.91 -45.26
C GLU A 245 -5.32 21.46 -45.71
N ARG A 246 -4.83 20.61 -44.80
CA ARG A 246 -4.56 19.19 -45.09
C ARG A 246 -5.83 18.40 -45.40
N PHE A 247 -6.97 18.74 -44.80
CA PHE A 247 -8.24 18.02 -44.95
C PHE A 247 -9.28 18.78 -45.79
N ARG A 248 -9.11 20.11 -45.93
CA ARG A 248 -9.92 21.03 -46.73
C ARG A 248 -9.00 22.03 -47.43
N PRO A 249 -8.52 21.71 -48.64
CA PRO A 249 -7.58 22.57 -49.37
C PRO A 249 -8.11 23.97 -49.71
N ASP A 250 -9.43 24.13 -49.75
CA ASP A 250 -10.08 25.41 -50.04
C ASP A 250 -10.23 26.32 -48.81
N ASP A 251 -9.96 25.82 -47.60
CA ASP A 251 -10.00 26.63 -46.38
C ASP A 251 -8.78 27.56 -46.33
N ASP A 252 -8.98 28.82 -45.94
CA ASP A 252 -7.87 29.76 -45.73
C ASP A 252 -7.01 29.30 -44.53
N PRO A 253 -5.71 28.97 -44.76
CA PRO A 253 -4.83 28.54 -43.68
C PRO A 253 -4.27 29.71 -42.86
N SER A 254 -4.60 30.95 -43.20
CA SER A 254 -4.09 32.14 -42.53
C SER A 254 -4.45 32.18 -41.05
N CYS A 255 -3.62 32.89 -40.28
CA CYS A 255 -3.92 33.18 -38.90
C CYS A 255 -4.70 34.49 -38.80
N PRO A 256 -5.70 34.61 -37.90
CA PRO A 256 -6.41 35.88 -37.67
C PRO A 256 -5.50 37.08 -37.32
N CYS A 257 -4.26 36.84 -36.90
CA CYS A 257 -3.28 37.91 -36.69
C CYS A 257 -2.64 38.44 -37.98
N GLY A 258 -3.04 37.93 -39.15
CA GLY A 258 -2.51 38.30 -40.48
C GLY A 258 -1.33 37.46 -40.97
N ALA A 259 -0.88 36.45 -40.21
CA ALA A 259 0.17 35.55 -40.70
C ALA A 259 -0.39 34.65 -41.83
N PRO A 260 0.37 34.38 -42.90
CA PRO A 260 -0.13 33.66 -44.07
C PRO A 260 -0.48 32.19 -43.79
N ARG A 261 0.08 31.61 -42.72
CA ARG A 261 -0.20 30.23 -42.31
C ARG A 261 -0.20 30.12 -40.78
N GLN A 262 -1.29 29.63 -40.22
CA GLN A 262 -1.41 29.35 -38.80
C GLN A 262 -0.82 27.97 -38.49
N THR A 263 0.43 27.95 -38.03
CA THR A 263 1.12 26.74 -37.58
C THR A 263 1.18 26.66 -36.05
N LEU A 264 1.43 25.46 -35.51
CA LEU A 264 1.64 25.30 -34.07
C LEU A 264 2.83 26.14 -33.57
N ASP A 265 3.90 26.20 -34.37
CA ASP A 265 5.08 27.03 -34.11
C ASP A 265 4.71 28.50 -33.97
N HIS A 266 3.96 29.01 -34.96
CA HIS A 266 3.49 30.38 -34.94
C HIS A 266 2.64 30.67 -33.69
N VAL A 267 1.64 29.85 -33.39
CA VAL A 267 0.76 30.07 -32.23
C VAL A 267 1.54 30.08 -30.92
N LEU A 268 2.39 29.09 -30.69
CA LEU A 268 3.13 28.96 -29.43
C LEU A 268 4.26 30.00 -29.28
N ARG A 269 4.92 30.40 -30.38
CA ARG A 269 6.20 31.16 -30.33
C ARG A 269 6.13 32.59 -30.86
N ALA A 270 5.25 32.91 -31.81
CA ALA A 270 5.33 34.17 -32.57
C ALA A 270 4.03 34.99 -32.66
N CYS A 271 2.86 34.35 -32.65
CA CYS A 271 1.56 34.99 -32.87
C CYS A 271 1.27 36.15 -31.88
N PRO A 272 1.14 37.40 -32.34
CA PRO A 272 0.91 38.53 -31.43
C PRO A 272 -0.34 38.37 -30.56
N SER A 273 -1.40 37.74 -31.08
CA SER A 273 -2.67 37.51 -30.37
C SER A 273 -2.51 36.71 -29.07
N TYR A 274 -1.45 35.88 -28.96
CA TYR A 274 -1.23 35.01 -27.80
C TYR A 274 -0.02 35.41 -26.95
N ASP A 275 0.57 36.60 -27.15
CA ASP A 275 1.80 36.99 -26.46
C ASP A 275 1.63 37.08 -24.93
N HIS A 276 0.48 37.60 -24.49
CA HIS A 276 0.11 37.72 -23.09
C HIS A 276 0.14 36.36 -22.33
N ALA A 277 -0.12 35.24 -23.02
CA ALA A 277 -0.18 33.91 -22.42
C ALA A 277 1.15 33.13 -22.48
N ARG A 278 2.13 33.59 -23.29
CA ARG A 278 3.42 32.88 -23.51
C ARG A 278 4.31 32.80 -22.29
N LEU A 279 4.11 33.67 -21.29
CA LEU A 279 4.94 33.69 -20.10
C LEU A 279 4.95 32.33 -19.39
N SER A 280 3.80 31.63 -19.36
CA SER A 280 3.71 30.29 -18.78
C SER A 280 4.60 29.28 -19.52
N LEU A 281 4.60 29.33 -20.86
CA LEU A 281 5.41 28.48 -21.72
C LEU A 281 6.91 28.79 -21.54
N ARG A 282 7.31 30.06 -21.55
CA ARG A 282 8.71 30.49 -21.36
C ARG A 282 9.27 30.06 -20.00
N LYS A 283 8.44 30.10 -18.94
CA LYS A 283 8.83 29.62 -17.61
C LYS A 283 9.13 28.12 -17.57
N ALA A 284 8.37 27.32 -18.32
CA ALA A 284 8.60 25.88 -18.38
C ALA A 284 9.68 25.46 -19.40
N SER A 285 9.82 26.23 -20.49
CA SER A 285 10.83 26.05 -21.52
C SER A 285 11.18 27.42 -22.11
N GLY A 286 12.36 27.95 -21.77
CA GLY A 286 12.80 29.28 -22.23
C GLY A 286 12.66 29.48 -23.75
N PRO A 287 13.17 28.57 -24.59
CA PRO A 287 13.00 28.64 -26.05
C PRO A 287 11.66 28.10 -26.55
N ILE A 288 10.74 27.67 -25.66
CA ILE A 288 9.44 27.09 -26.00
C ILE A 288 9.62 25.87 -26.93
N LEU A 289 10.49 24.94 -26.53
CA LEU A 289 10.75 23.71 -27.29
C LEU A 289 9.59 22.75 -27.10
N ASN A 290 9.00 22.26 -28.20
CA ASN A 290 7.91 21.29 -28.15
C ASN A 290 8.31 20.01 -27.39
N SER A 291 9.56 19.55 -27.52
CA SER A 291 10.07 18.38 -26.78
C SER A 291 10.03 18.58 -25.26
N SER A 292 10.31 19.79 -24.78
CA SER A 292 10.20 20.15 -23.37
C SER A 292 8.74 20.32 -22.93
N LEU A 293 7.92 20.98 -23.76
CA LEU A 293 6.51 21.23 -23.47
C LEU A 293 5.70 19.94 -23.41
N PHE A 294 5.93 18.99 -24.32
CA PHE A 294 5.13 17.76 -24.41
C PHE A 294 5.78 16.61 -23.62
N GLY A 295 7.10 16.65 -23.42
CA GLY A 295 7.87 15.60 -22.77
C GLY A 295 7.99 15.71 -21.24
N THR A 296 7.68 16.87 -20.65
CA THR A 296 7.84 17.09 -19.20
C THR A 296 6.53 17.45 -18.51
N THR A 297 6.39 17.08 -17.24
CA THR A 297 5.20 17.45 -16.44
C THR A 297 5.06 18.97 -16.27
N SER A 298 6.17 19.71 -16.15
CA SER A 298 6.16 21.18 -16.09
C SER A 298 5.67 21.77 -17.42
N GLY A 299 6.18 21.26 -18.53
CA GLY A 299 5.75 21.64 -19.87
C GLY A 299 4.26 21.39 -20.12
N LEU A 300 3.76 20.21 -19.76
CA LEU A 300 2.34 19.85 -19.91
C LEU A 300 1.44 20.77 -19.08
N ARG A 301 1.85 21.13 -17.86
CA ARG A 301 1.13 22.11 -17.03
C ARG A 301 1.12 23.49 -17.66
N ALA A 302 2.27 23.97 -18.14
CA ALA A 302 2.37 25.27 -18.80
C ALA A 302 1.50 25.34 -20.06
N LEU A 303 1.53 24.30 -20.89
CA LEU A 303 0.70 24.22 -22.09
C LEU A 303 -0.79 24.15 -21.74
N ALA A 304 -1.17 23.39 -20.71
CA ALA A 304 -2.55 23.37 -20.25
C ALA A 304 -3.01 24.74 -19.74
N THR A 305 -2.16 25.46 -19.00
CA THR A 305 -2.44 26.84 -18.58
C THR A 305 -2.60 27.77 -19.76
N PHE A 306 -1.73 27.69 -20.77
CA PHE A 306 -1.82 28.47 -22.01
C PHE A 306 -3.15 28.22 -22.74
N ILE A 307 -3.54 26.96 -22.91
CA ILE A 307 -4.81 26.59 -23.58
C ILE A 307 -6.02 27.05 -22.75
N ASN A 308 -5.92 27.01 -21.42
CA ASN A 308 -6.99 27.45 -20.54
C ASN A 308 -7.18 28.97 -20.55
N SER A 309 -6.10 29.74 -20.74
CA SER A 309 -6.14 31.21 -20.76
C SER A 309 -6.36 31.80 -22.15
N THR A 310 -6.57 30.99 -23.18
CA THR A 310 -6.69 31.45 -24.58
C THR A 310 -7.82 30.73 -25.33
N ASP A 311 -8.23 31.34 -26.44
CA ASP A 311 -9.09 30.75 -27.46
C ASP A 311 -8.33 29.90 -28.49
N ALA A 312 -7.04 29.66 -28.27
CA ALA A 312 -6.23 28.84 -29.16
C ALA A 312 -6.78 27.40 -29.33
N PHE A 313 -6.64 26.86 -30.54
CA PHE A 313 -7.01 25.49 -30.90
C PHE A 313 -8.49 25.13 -30.69
N GLN A 314 -9.38 26.13 -30.70
CA GLN A 314 -10.82 25.89 -30.73
C GLN A 314 -11.28 25.46 -32.14
N ILE A 315 -12.42 24.77 -32.19
CA ILE A 315 -13.10 24.36 -33.42
C ILE A 315 -13.96 25.51 -33.91
#